data_AF-A2FK14-F1
#
_entry.id   AF-A2FK14-F1
#
_cell.length_a   1.000
_cell.length_b   1.000
_cell.length_c   1.000
_cell.angle_alpha   90.00
_cell.angle_beta   90.00
_cell.angle_gamma   90.00
#
_symmetry.space_group_name_H-M   'P 1'
#
loop_
_entity.id
_entity.type
_entity.pdbx_description
1 polymer ?
#
loop_
_entity_poly.entity_id
_entity_poly.type
_entity_poly.pdbx_seq_one_letter_code
_entity_poly.pdbx_strand_id
1 'polypeptide(L)'
;MDAGRPLPPIPGLDGIPDELINHLRKRSNRKEDSRFPYKVFALLKWVGYDQNRANLAGCGWVSDSQNEFYIHKPRLCEVLNVKLNTLNVNLKTLGFEQTRKVGEHSYFKNDIFSKNSSQQDFERIRNSRCKPDSLMHMNAKAAYFPLLEHIQLFMMDEKAISMFKKEVIQKWEKLVGSPLIFAVSIPVFTKYLLNSIQDSLGYHDENNTIQQVLVGKTPNVVTIFDFAVFLARFGPFDNVPYKIMQYQQILHIIQPDYFMFTAPSLINYFSSTFHNCFSFKISQTGEYHCYNLPLISSSAAYLVDEDGVYYKSWEKMVEANHFLTQRG
;
A
#
# COMPACT_ATOMS: atom_id res chain seq x y z
N MET A 1 52.35 10.67 22.98
CA MET A 1 52.32 9.48 22.10
C MET A 1 52.49 8.29 23.03
N ASP A 2 51.41 7.57 23.33
CA ASP A 2 51.47 6.39 24.19
C ASP A 2 51.06 5.19 23.33
N ALA A 3 52.06 4.39 22.98
CA ALA A 3 51.92 3.22 22.13
C ALA A 3 51.68 1.99 23.00
N GLY A 4 50.59 1.27 22.71
CA GLY A 4 50.55 -0.19 22.81
C GLY A 4 50.53 -0.81 24.21
N ARG A 5 49.49 -0.55 25.01
CA ARG A 5 49.05 -1.58 25.96
C ARG A 5 48.12 -2.56 25.23
N PRO A 6 48.45 -3.87 25.17
CA PRO A 6 47.48 -4.87 24.77
C PRO A 6 46.29 -4.78 25.73
N LEU A 7 45.08 -4.76 25.18
CA LEU A 7 43.87 -4.89 25.98
C LEU A 7 43.96 -6.21 26.77
N PRO A 8 43.55 -6.24 28.05
CA PRO A 8 43.59 -7.46 28.84
C PRO A 8 42.80 -8.57 28.14
N PRO A 9 43.27 -9.83 28.19
CA PRO A 9 42.54 -10.97 27.64
C PRO A 9 41.17 -11.03 28.30
N ILE A 10 40.13 -11.05 27.48
CA ILE A 10 38.75 -11.13 27.97
C ILE A 10 38.50 -12.59 28.33
N PRO A 11 38.14 -12.90 29.58
CA PRO A 11 37.94 -14.27 30.04
C PRO A 11 36.95 -15.01 29.13
N GLY A 12 37.37 -16.16 28.62
CA GLY A 12 36.50 -17.07 27.87
C GLY A 12 36.55 -16.93 26.34
N LEU A 13 37.39 -16.08 25.73
CA LEU A 13 37.61 -16.10 24.27
C LEU A 13 38.79 -16.96 23.83
N ASP A 14 39.41 -17.67 24.78
CA ASP A 14 40.55 -18.56 24.57
C ASP A 14 40.19 -19.61 23.50
N GLY A 15 40.79 -19.46 22.32
CA GLY A 15 40.59 -20.36 21.18
C GLY A 15 40.06 -19.71 19.90
N ILE A 16 39.57 -18.47 19.93
CA ILE A 16 39.29 -17.70 18.69
C ILE A 16 40.55 -16.92 18.30
N PRO A 17 41.05 -17.00 17.05
CA PRO A 17 42.26 -16.28 16.63
C PRO A 17 42.15 -14.77 16.90
N ASP A 18 43.20 -14.18 17.49
CA ASP A 18 43.22 -12.75 17.85
C ASP A 18 42.96 -11.84 16.65
N GLU A 19 43.49 -12.19 15.48
CA GLU A 19 43.24 -11.47 14.23
C GLU A 19 41.75 -11.42 13.88
N LEU A 20 41.04 -12.53 14.09
CA LEU A 20 39.61 -12.61 13.85
C LEU A 20 38.84 -11.79 14.90
N ILE A 21 39.19 -11.89 16.19
CA ILE A 21 38.57 -11.07 17.25
C ILE A 21 38.73 -9.57 16.94
N ASN A 22 39.94 -9.16 16.57
CA ASN A 22 40.26 -7.77 16.21
C ASN A 22 39.44 -7.30 15.00
N HIS A 23 39.28 -8.15 13.99
CA HIS A 23 38.43 -7.87 12.84
C HIS A 23 36.95 -7.73 13.21
N LEU A 24 36.41 -8.67 14.01
CA LEU A 24 35.01 -8.69 14.42
C LEU A 24 34.62 -7.47 15.27
N ARG A 25 35.53 -6.99 16.11
CA ARG A 25 35.30 -5.85 17.02
C ARG A 25 35.59 -4.49 16.39
N LYS A 26 36.31 -4.46 15.26
CA LYS A 26 36.60 -3.22 14.54
C LYS A 26 35.31 -2.49 14.16
N ARG A 27 35.23 -1.18 14.36
CA ARG A 27 34.04 -0.40 13.99
C ARG A 27 33.73 -0.55 12.49
N SER A 28 32.46 -0.81 12.16
CA SER A 28 32.01 -0.92 10.78
C SER A 28 32.14 0.42 10.04
N ASN A 29 32.60 0.36 8.79
CA ASN A 29 32.80 1.50 7.91
C ASN A 29 32.18 1.23 6.51
N ARG A 30 32.58 2.00 5.51
CA ARG A 30 32.04 1.87 4.14
C ARG A 30 32.39 0.55 3.46
N LYS A 31 33.51 -0.11 3.80
CA LYS A 31 33.91 -1.40 3.24
C LYS A 31 33.03 -2.54 3.77
N GLU A 32 32.64 -3.46 2.89
CA GLU A 32 31.73 -4.57 3.24
C GLU A 32 32.35 -5.56 4.24
N ASP A 33 33.66 -5.80 4.15
CA ASP A 33 34.43 -6.65 5.08
C ASP A 33 34.32 -6.19 6.55
N SER A 34 34.09 -4.91 6.79
CA SER A 34 33.97 -4.36 8.14
C SER A 34 32.57 -4.45 8.74
N ARG A 35 31.57 -4.95 7.99
CA ARG A 35 30.16 -4.86 8.35
C ARG A 35 29.61 -6.13 8.96
N PHE A 36 28.44 -6.00 9.59
CA PHE A 36 27.82 -7.08 10.35
C PHE A 36 27.65 -8.40 9.56
N PRO A 37 27.07 -8.43 8.33
CA PRO A 37 26.92 -9.69 7.59
C PRO A 37 28.26 -10.39 7.36
N TYR A 38 29.27 -9.64 6.92
CA TYR A 38 30.59 -10.20 6.66
C TYR A 38 31.26 -10.71 7.94
N LYS A 39 31.14 -9.99 9.06
CA LYS A 39 31.68 -10.41 10.35
C LYS A 39 31.08 -11.73 10.82
N VAL A 40 29.76 -11.87 10.75
CA VAL A 40 29.07 -13.13 11.08
C VAL A 40 29.51 -14.23 10.12
N PHE A 41 29.64 -13.93 8.83
CA PHE A 41 30.13 -14.88 7.83
C PHE A 41 31.57 -15.34 8.10
N ALA A 42 32.49 -14.41 8.39
CA ALA A 42 33.89 -14.71 8.70
C ALA A 42 34.00 -15.61 9.94
N LEU A 43 33.18 -15.34 10.97
CA LEU A 43 33.11 -16.17 12.16
C LEU A 43 32.55 -17.57 11.85
N LEU A 44 31.44 -17.67 11.11
CA LEU A 44 30.86 -18.94 10.67
C LEU A 44 31.81 -19.75 9.78
N LYS A 45 32.59 -19.09 8.93
CA LYS A 45 33.62 -19.71 8.08
C LYS A 45 34.76 -20.29 8.90
N TRP A 46 35.19 -19.60 9.96
CA TRP A 46 36.20 -20.10 10.89
C TRP A 46 35.69 -21.29 11.73
N VAL A 47 34.43 -21.23 12.17
CA VAL A 47 33.77 -22.33 12.91
C VAL A 47 33.68 -23.59 12.04
N GLY A 48 33.22 -23.46 10.79
CA GLY A 48 33.00 -24.61 9.92
C GLY A 48 32.01 -25.61 10.54
N TYR A 49 32.46 -26.86 10.70
CA TYR A 49 31.72 -27.95 11.34
C TYR A 49 32.31 -28.39 12.69
N ASP A 50 33.25 -27.62 13.24
CA ASP A 50 33.88 -27.91 14.52
C ASP A 50 32.98 -27.42 15.67
N GLN A 51 32.41 -28.37 16.42
CA GLN A 51 31.48 -28.07 17.50
C GLN A 51 32.14 -27.28 18.64
N ASN A 52 33.43 -27.48 18.90
CA ASN A 52 34.14 -26.73 19.92
C ASN A 52 34.27 -25.26 19.52
N ARG A 53 34.62 -25.00 18.26
CA ARG A 53 34.65 -23.63 17.72
C ARG A 53 33.27 -23.00 17.71
N ALA A 54 32.24 -23.78 17.40
CA ALA A 54 30.86 -23.29 17.39
C ALA A 54 30.38 -22.86 18.78
N ASN A 55 30.73 -23.64 19.81
CA ASN A 55 30.47 -23.31 21.22
C ASN A 55 31.24 -22.05 21.65
N LEU A 56 32.51 -21.92 21.24
CA LEU A 56 33.31 -20.72 21.53
C LEU A 56 32.77 -19.46 20.84
N ALA A 57 32.38 -19.57 19.57
CA ALA A 57 31.83 -18.45 18.80
C ALA A 57 30.39 -18.09 19.18
N GLY A 58 29.63 -19.06 19.70
CA GLY A 58 28.19 -18.93 19.90
C GLY A 58 27.41 -18.95 18.59
N CYS A 59 27.92 -19.57 17.53
CA CYS A 59 27.21 -19.74 16.27
C CYS A 59 27.78 -20.89 15.43
N GLY A 60 26.97 -21.46 14.54
CA GLY A 60 27.41 -22.49 13.60
C GLY A 60 26.40 -22.74 12.49
N TRP A 61 26.85 -23.34 11.38
CA TRP A 61 25.96 -23.81 10.32
C TRP A 61 25.19 -25.04 10.78
N VAL A 62 23.92 -25.14 10.41
CA VAL A 62 23.05 -26.27 10.75
C VAL A 62 23.03 -27.29 9.62
N SER A 63 22.92 -26.81 8.38
CA SER A 63 22.92 -27.64 7.18
C SER A 63 23.39 -26.82 5.97
N ASP A 64 24.22 -27.45 5.12
CA ASP A 64 24.65 -26.88 3.84
C ASP A 64 23.49 -26.70 2.85
N SER A 65 22.42 -27.49 2.96
CA SER A 65 21.29 -27.45 2.02
C SER A 65 20.22 -26.43 2.38
N GLN A 66 20.16 -25.98 3.64
CA GLN A 66 19.09 -25.12 4.14
C GLN A 66 19.52 -23.66 4.35
N ASN A 67 20.80 -23.32 4.10
CA ASN A 67 21.37 -21.98 4.36
C ASN A 67 21.00 -21.43 5.75
N GLU A 68 20.90 -22.34 6.71
CA GLU A 68 20.46 -22.05 8.07
C GLU A 68 21.65 -22.15 9.02
N PHE A 69 21.75 -21.17 9.91
CA PHE A 69 22.75 -21.15 10.97
C PHE A 69 22.07 -20.85 12.31
N TYR A 70 22.69 -21.29 13.40
CA TYR A 70 22.22 -20.98 14.74
C TYR A 70 23.10 -19.94 15.41
N ILE A 71 22.50 -19.21 16.36
CA ILE A 71 23.16 -18.22 17.21
C ILE A 71 22.76 -18.47 18.67
N HIS A 72 23.76 -18.58 19.54
CA HIS A 72 23.65 -18.37 20.97
C HIS A 72 23.89 -16.87 21.26
N LYS A 73 22.80 -16.10 21.38
CA LYS A 73 22.86 -14.62 21.34
C LYS A 73 23.76 -13.99 22.43
N PRO A 74 23.73 -14.43 23.70
CA PRO A 74 24.61 -13.87 24.74
C PRO A 74 26.07 -14.02 24.36
N ARG A 75 26.45 -15.23 23.93
CA ARG A 75 27.83 -15.55 23.57
C ARG A 75 28.32 -14.79 22.34
N LEU A 76 27.50 -14.72 21.30
CA LEU A 76 27.84 -13.96 20.09
C LEU A 76 28.01 -12.46 20.39
N CYS A 77 27.22 -11.91 21.33
CA CYS A 77 27.36 -10.52 21.77
C CYS A 77 28.72 -10.25 22.45
N GLU A 78 29.24 -11.18 23.25
CA GLU A 78 30.58 -11.09 23.86
C GLU A 78 31.68 -11.11 22.80
N VAL A 79 31.59 -12.02 21.83
CA VAL A 79 32.57 -12.14 20.74
C VAL A 79 32.59 -10.86 19.90
N LEU A 80 31.43 -10.38 19.45
CA LEU A 80 31.29 -9.19 18.61
C LEU A 80 31.46 -7.87 19.39
N ASN A 81 31.43 -7.89 20.72
CA ASN A 81 31.40 -6.73 21.59
C ASN A 81 30.24 -5.76 21.26
N VAL A 82 29.02 -6.30 21.17
CA VAL A 82 27.80 -5.52 20.89
C VAL A 82 26.71 -5.84 21.90
N LYS A 83 25.81 -4.87 22.15
CA LYS A 83 24.63 -5.11 23.00
C LYS A 83 23.64 -6.03 22.28
N LEU A 84 22.91 -6.83 23.04
CA LEU A 84 21.86 -7.72 22.52
C LEU A 84 20.84 -7.00 21.62
N ASN A 85 20.42 -5.80 22.00
CA ASN A 85 19.52 -4.98 21.20
C ASN A 85 20.12 -4.61 19.84
N THR A 86 21.42 -4.27 19.80
CA THR A 86 22.13 -3.98 18.55
C THR A 86 22.23 -5.21 17.66
N LEU A 87 22.50 -6.39 18.24
CA LEU A 87 22.49 -7.66 17.50
C LEU A 87 21.11 -7.92 16.88
N ASN A 88 20.04 -7.81 17.66
CA ASN A 88 18.68 -8.03 17.18
C ASN A 88 18.28 -7.03 16.08
N VAL A 89 18.63 -5.75 16.23
CA VAL A 89 18.39 -4.73 15.20
C VAL A 89 19.15 -5.08 13.92
N ASN A 90 20.43 -5.44 14.01
CA ASN A 90 21.22 -5.81 12.84
C ASN A 90 20.63 -7.01 12.09
N LEU A 91 20.29 -8.09 12.80
CA LEU A 91 19.65 -9.28 12.22
C LEU A 91 18.36 -8.89 11.50
N LYS A 92 17.48 -8.14 12.15
CA LYS A 92 16.20 -7.71 11.58
C LYS A 92 16.38 -6.78 10.36
N THR A 93 17.16 -5.71 10.50
CA THR A 93 17.34 -4.70 9.44
C THR A 93 18.01 -5.25 8.19
N LEU A 94 18.81 -6.31 8.33
CA LEU A 94 19.53 -6.96 7.24
C LEU A 94 18.80 -8.21 6.71
N GLY A 95 17.54 -8.43 7.12
CA GLY A 95 16.68 -9.47 6.57
C GLY A 95 17.06 -10.89 7.02
N PHE A 96 17.66 -11.05 8.18
CA PHE A 96 17.84 -12.38 8.78
C PHE A 96 16.56 -12.77 9.53
N GLU A 97 15.89 -13.79 9.01
CA GLU A 97 14.64 -14.30 9.54
C GLU A 97 14.92 -15.40 10.56
N GLN A 98 14.30 -15.30 11.74
CA GLN A 98 14.40 -16.35 12.75
C GLN A 98 13.44 -17.48 12.40
N THR A 99 13.96 -18.66 12.04
CA THR A 99 13.15 -19.82 11.61
C THR A 99 12.59 -20.59 12.80
N ARG A 100 13.42 -20.80 13.84
CA ARG A 100 13.04 -21.49 15.09
C ARG A 100 13.92 -21.07 16.27
N LYS A 101 13.47 -21.42 17.47
CA LYS A 101 14.24 -21.29 18.72
C LYS A 101 14.19 -22.62 19.46
N VAL A 102 15.36 -23.14 19.85
CA VAL A 102 15.48 -24.39 20.60
C VAL A 102 16.43 -24.14 21.77
N GLY A 103 15.89 -24.17 23.00
CA GLY A 103 16.65 -23.79 24.20
C GLY A 103 17.21 -22.37 24.09
N GLU A 104 18.51 -22.23 24.28
CA GLU A 104 19.23 -20.96 24.19
C GLU A 104 19.68 -20.59 22.76
N HIS A 105 19.49 -21.49 21.80
CA HIS A 105 19.85 -21.28 20.40
C HIS A 105 18.68 -20.73 19.59
N SER A 106 18.97 -19.70 18.79
CA SER A 106 18.05 -19.12 17.81
C SER A 106 18.58 -19.40 16.41
N TYR A 107 17.71 -19.91 15.53
CA TYR A 107 18.07 -20.33 14.18
C TYR A 107 17.64 -19.26 13.19
N PHE A 108 18.52 -18.94 12.24
CA PHE A 108 18.33 -17.87 11.28
C PHE A 108 18.61 -18.31 9.85
N LYS A 109 17.87 -17.72 8.91
CA LYS A 109 18.05 -17.84 7.47
C LYS A 109 18.04 -16.45 6.84
N ASN A 110 18.75 -16.28 5.74
CA ASN A 110 18.54 -15.18 4.80
C ASN A 110 18.75 -15.72 3.38
N ASP A 111 17.87 -15.37 2.44
CA ASP A 111 17.89 -15.97 1.09
C ASP A 111 19.18 -15.71 0.30
N ILE A 112 19.93 -14.67 0.65
CA ILE A 112 21.17 -14.25 -0.02
C ILE A 112 22.40 -14.72 0.79
N PHE A 113 22.24 -14.99 2.08
CA PHE A 113 23.31 -15.38 2.98
C PHE A 113 23.45 -16.91 3.04
N SER A 114 24.58 -17.43 2.59
CA SER A 114 24.89 -18.86 2.56
C SER A 114 26.36 -19.10 2.91
N LYS A 115 26.74 -20.37 3.04
CA LYS A 115 28.13 -20.79 3.27
C LYS A 115 29.09 -20.35 2.17
N ASN A 116 28.58 -20.18 0.95
CA ASN A 116 29.36 -19.78 -0.22
C ASN A 116 29.15 -18.31 -0.60
N SER A 117 28.65 -17.47 0.33
CA SER A 117 28.43 -16.04 0.06
C SER A 117 29.71 -15.34 -0.40
N SER A 118 29.55 -14.59 -1.49
CA SER A 118 30.55 -13.75 -2.13
C SER A 118 30.46 -12.30 -1.65
N GLN A 119 31.42 -11.46 -2.07
CA GLN A 119 31.38 -10.02 -1.75
C GLN A 119 30.13 -9.33 -2.31
N GLN A 120 29.68 -9.74 -3.50
CA GLN A 120 28.46 -9.20 -4.12
C GLN A 120 27.20 -9.53 -3.31
N ASP A 121 27.18 -10.66 -2.62
CA ASP A 121 26.04 -11.07 -1.79
C ASP A 121 25.88 -10.16 -0.57
N PHE A 122 26.97 -9.71 0.05
CA PHE A 122 26.92 -8.75 1.16
C PHE A 122 26.43 -7.37 0.71
N GLU A 123 26.82 -6.94 -0.50
CA GLU A 123 26.28 -5.71 -1.10
C GLU A 123 24.78 -5.82 -1.37
N ARG A 124 24.31 -6.98 -1.83
CA ARG A 124 22.89 -7.27 -2.02
C ARG A 124 22.12 -7.27 -0.69
N ILE A 125 22.65 -7.89 0.36
CA ILE A 125 22.07 -7.87 1.72
C ILE A 125 21.98 -6.43 2.26
N ARG A 126 22.97 -5.58 1.96
CA ARG A 126 22.91 -4.16 2.30
C ARG A 126 21.79 -3.45 1.55
N ASN A 127 21.68 -3.69 0.25
CA ASN A 127 20.67 -3.03 -0.58
C ASN A 127 19.27 -3.59 -0.34
N SER A 128 19.15 -4.77 0.27
CA SER A 128 17.90 -5.37 0.72
C SER A 128 17.48 -4.93 2.12
N ARG A 129 18.11 -3.90 2.70
CA ARG A 129 17.69 -3.28 3.97
C ARG A 129 16.20 -2.96 3.88
N CYS A 130 15.41 -3.66 4.70
CA CYS A 130 13.94 -3.68 4.66
C CYS A 130 13.36 -4.07 3.30
N LYS A 131 13.35 -5.38 3.00
CA LYS A 131 12.14 -5.91 2.35
C LYS A 131 10.96 -5.69 3.31
N PRO A 132 9.78 -5.28 2.81
CA PRO A 132 8.70 -4.78 3.62
C PRO A 132 7.92 -5.89 4.34
N ASP A 133 8.51 -7.00 4.78
CA ASP A 133 7.70 -8.05 5.45
C ASP A 133 7.16 -7.59 6.82
N SER A 134 7.83 -6.63 7.47
CA SER A 134 7.27 -5.93 8.63
C SER A 134 6.22 -4.87 8.29
N LEU A 135 6.11 -4.46 7.02
CA LEU A 135 4.98 -3.67 6.47
C LEU A 135 3.87 -4.57 5.92
N MET A 136 4.15 -5.81 5.52
CA MET A 136 3.16 -6.81 5.10
C MET A 136 2.33 -7.33 6.28
N HIS A 137 2.83 -7.22 7.52
CA HIS A 137 2.06 -7.48 8.75
C HIS A 137 1.34 -6.24 9.31
N MET A 138 1.63 -5.04 8.82
CA MET A 138 0.65 -3.96 8.92
C MET A 138 -0.50 -4.36 8.00
N ASN A 139 -1.74 -4.21 8.46
CA ASN A 139 -2.89 -4.27 7.57
C ASN A 139 -2.63 -3.20 6.50
N ALA A 140 -2.07 -3.55 5.34
CA ALA A 140 -1.64 -2.60 4.31
C ALA A 140 -2.82 -1.70 3.89
N LYS A 141 -4.04 -2.23 4.03
CA LYS A 141 -5.30 -1.52 3.84
C LYS A 141 -5.51 -0.38 4.84
N ALA A 142 -5.00 -0.49 6.06
CA ALA A 142 -5.03 0.56 7.08
C ALA A 142 -4.26 1.82 6.65
N ALA A 143 -3.23 1.69 5.81
CA ALA A 143 -2.48 2.85 5.29
C ALA A 143 -3.33 3.75 4.38
N TYR A 144 -4.41 3.22 3.79
CA TYR A 144 -5.31 3.99 2.94
C TYR A 144 -6.38 4.77 3.72
N PHE A 145 -6.72 4.36 4.94
CA PHE A 145 -7.80 5.02 5.70
C PHE A 145 -7.56 6.51 5.97
N PRO A 146 -6.35 6.95 6.36
CA PRO A 146 -6.05 8.37 6.49
C PRO A 146 -6.22 9.14 5.17
N LEU A 147 -5.89 8.52 4.04
CA LEU A 147 -6.05 9.14 2.71
C LEU A 147 -7.53 9.32 2.32
N LEU A 148 -8.44 8.60 2.97
CA LEU A 148 -9.89 8.67 2.77
C LEU A 148 -10.60 9.39 3.92
N GLU A 149 -9.87 10.00 4.86
CA GLU A 149 -10.46 10.67 6.02
C GLU A 149 -11.45 11.76 5.62
N HIS A 150 -11.06 12.59 4.65
CA HIS A 150 -11.85 13.72 4.15
C HIS A 150 -13.00 13.35 3.19
N ILE A 151 -13.28 12.06 2.97
CA ILE A 151 -14.45 11.71 2.16
C ILE A 151 -15.72 12.04 2.95
N GLN A 152 -16.52 12.94 2.39
CA GLN A 152 -17.79 13.39 2.94
C GLN A 152 -18.92 12.84 2.05
N LEU A 153 -19.79 12.02 2.63
CA LEU A 153 -20.93 11.40 1.97
C LEU A 153 -22.19 11.72 2.76
N PHE A 154 -23.18 12.33 2.11
CA PHE A 154 -24.45 12.67 2.72
C PHE A 154 -25.43 11.50 2.65
N MET A 155 -26.43 11.47 3.55
CA MET A 155 -27.43 10.39 3.68
C MET A 155 -26.84 8.99 3.94
N MET A 156 -25.68 8.94 4.59
CA MET A 156 -25.02 7.69 4.98
C MET A 156 -24.55 7.77 6.44
N ASP A 157 -24.76 6.70 7.20
CA ASP A 157 -24.21 6.58 8.55
C ASP A 157 -22.71 6.22 8.54
N GLU A 158 -22.05 6.35 9.69
CA GLU A 158 -20.62 6.07 9.82
C GLU A 158 -20.25 4.62 9.42
N LYS A 159 -21.15 3.67 9.65
CA LYS A 159 -20.94 2.25 9.33
C LYS A 159 -20.93 2.05 7.81
N ALA A 160 -21.87 2.66 7.11
CA ALA A 160 -21.96 2.65 5.66
C ALA A 160 -20.77 3.39 5.04
N ILE A 161 -20.36 4.53 5.58
CA ILE A 161 -19.16 5.24 5.12
C ILE A 161 -17.90 4.38 5.32
N SER A 162 -17.77 3.69 6.46
CA SER A 162 -16.65 2.77 6.71
C SER A 162 -16.64 1.58 5.75
N MET A 163 -17.83 1.04 5.44
CA MET A 163 -17.99 -0.03 4.45
C MET A 163 -17.60 0.44 3.05
N PHE A 164 -18.06 1.62 2.64
CA PHE A 164 -17.68 2.25 1.37
C PHE A 164 -16.16 2.43 1.25
N LYS A 165 -15.49 2.97 2.29
CA LYS A 165 -14.03 3.11 2.31
C LYS A 165 -13.32 1.77 2.09
N LYS A 166 -13.81 0.69 2.72
CA LYS A 166 -13.26 -0.66 2.54
C LYS A 166 -13.43 -1.17 1.10
N GLU A 167 -14.59 -0.96 0.48
CA GLU A 167 -14.84 -1.37 -0.91
C GLU A 167 -13.96 -0.60 -1.89
N VAL A 168 -13.81 0.72 -1.70
CA VAL A 168 -12.90 1.55 -2.49
C VAL A 168 -11.48 1.01 -2.43
N ILE A 169 -10.95 0.72 -1.23
CA ILE A 169 -9.60 0.18 -1.06
C ILE A 169 -9.45 -1.16 -1.78
N GLN A 170 -10.40 -2.08 -1.60
CA GLN A 170 -10.36 -3.39 -2.24
C GLN A 170 -10.37 -3.31 -3.77
N LYS A 171 -11.24 -2.45 -4.34
CA LYS A 171 -11.33 -2.28 -5.80
C LYS A 171 -10.09 -1.54 -6.34
N TRP A 172 -9.57 -0.56 -5.61
CA TRP A 172 -8.34 0.15 -5.98
C TRP A 172 -7.14 -0.79 -6.07
N GLU A 173 -6.89 -1.59 -5.02
CA GLU A 173 -5.79 -2.57 -5.02
C GLU A 173 -5.95 -3.59 -6.15
N LYS A 174 -7.18 -4.04 -6.42
CA LYS A 174 -7.46 -4.96 -7.53
C LYS A 174 -7.14 -4.35 -8.89
N LEU A 175 -7.51 -3.08 -9.12
CA LEU A 175 -7.26 -2.38 -10.39
C LEU A 175 -5.79 -2.08 -10.62
N VAL A 176 -5.11 -1.59 -9.57
CA VAL A 176 -3.73 -1.12 -9.67
C VAL A 176 -2.74 -2.28 -9.54
N GLY A 177 -3.18 -3.44 -9.04
CA GLY A 177 -2.42 -4.70 -9.03
C GLY A 177 -1.35 -4.81 -7.95
N SER A 178 -1.29 -3.86 -7.00
CA SER A 178 -0.40 -3.95 -5.84
C SER A 178 -0.96 -3.18 -4.63
N PRO A 179 -0.76 -3.69 -3.40
CA PRO A 179 -0.99 -2.90 -2.19
C PRO A 179 0.00 -1.74 -2.10
N LEU A 180 -0.35 -0.72 -1.33
CA LEU A 180 0.45 0.48 -1.02
C LEU A 180 0.79 1.39 -2.22
N ILE A 181 0.13 1.24 -3.36
CA ILE A 181 0.14 2.25 -4.41
C ILE A 181 -0.97 3.26 -4.12
N PHE A 182 -0.61 4.54 -3.96
CA PHE A 182 -1.55 5.60 -3.59
C PHE A 182 -1.98 6.49 -4.76
N ALA A 183 -1.21 6.48 -5.84
CA ALA A 183 -1.47 7.27 -7.04
C ALA A 183 -0.91 6.57 -8.28
N VAL A 184 -1.58 6.78 -9.41
CA VAL A 184 -1.21 6.24 -10.72
C VAL A 184 -1.43 7.34 -11.77
N SER A 185 -0.68 7.33 -12.88
CA SER A 185 -0.94 8.29 -13.96
C SER A 185 -2.33 8.06 -14.58
N ILE A 186 -2.99 9.13 -15.02
CA ILE A 186 -4.33 9.06 -15.64
C ILE A 186 -4.37 8.03 -16.80
N PRO A 187 -3.43 8.04 -17.78
CA PRO A 187 -3.49 7.09 -18.89
C PRO A 187 -3.41 5.62 -18.44
N VAL A 188 -2.58 5.34 -17.43
CA VAL A 188 -2.40 3.99 -16.89
C VAL A 188 -3.65 3.58 -16.11
N PHE A 189 -4.16 4.46 -15.25
CA PHE A 189 -5.36 4.18 -14.46
C PHE A 189 -6.59 3.96 -15.34
N THR A 190 -6.81 4.82 -16.33
CA THR A 190 -7.92 4.68 -17.29
C THR A 190 -7.85 3.35 -18.02
N LYS A 191 -6.65 2.92 -18.45
CA LYS A 191 -6.47 1.60 -19.08
C LYS A 191 -6.87 0.46 -18.13
N TYR A 192 -6.46 0.50 -16.87
CA TYR A 192 -6.85 -0.51 -15.88
C TYR A 192 -8.35 -0.53 -15.63
N LEU A 193 -8.96 0.65 -15.49
CA LEU A 193 -10.39 0.80 -15.25
C LEU A 193 -11.22 0.27 -16.43
N LEU A 194 -10.87 0.66 -17.66
CA LEU A 194 -11.57 0.21 -18.87
C LEU A 194 -11.46 -1.30 -19.07
N ASN A 195 -10.26 -1.87 -18.93
CA ASN A 195 -10.08 -3.32 -19.01
C ASN A 195 -10.94 -4.05 -17.97
N SER A 196 -10.92 -3.58 -16.71
CA SER A 196 -11.72 -4.21 -15.66
C SER A 196 -13.22 -4.11 -15.91
N ILE A 197 -13.70 -3.01 -16.49
CA ILE A 197 -15.13 -2.82 -16.82
C ILE A 197 -15.51 -3.67 -18.03
N GLN A 198 -14.67 -3.72 -19.06
CA GLN A 198 -14.90 -4.51 -20.26
C GLN A 198 -14.94 -6.00 -19.93
N ASP A 199 -13.98 -6.51 -19.15
CA ASP A 199 -13.89 -7.92 -18.76
C ASP A 199 -15.06 -8.36 -17.87
N SER A 200 -15.62 -7.45 -17.06
CA SER A 200 -16.69 -7.78 -16.12
C SER A 200 -18.10 -7.54 -16.64
N LEU A 201 -18.29 -6.57 -17.54
CA LEU A 201 -19.61 -6.06 -17.93
C LEU A 201 -19.80 -5.96 -19.45
N GLY A 202 -18.78 -6.25 -20.26
CA GLY A 202 -18.86 -6.14 -21.72
C GLY A 202 -19.11 -4.71 -22.23
N TYR A 203 -18.80 -3.69 -21.41
CA TYR A 203 -19.02 -2.29 -21.75
C TYR A 203 -17.83 -1.70 -22.51
N HIS A 204 -18.12 -0.98 -23.59
CA HIS A 204 -17.15 -0.22 -24.37
C HIS A 204 -17.37 1.29 -24.16
N ASP A 205 -16.36 2.00 -23.65
CA ASP A 205 -16.43 3.45 -23.46
C ASP A 205 -16.12 4.19 -24.77
N GLU A 206 -17.06 4.13 -25.72
CA GLU A 206 -16.89 4.68 -27.07
C GLU A 206 -16.62 6.20 -27.10
N ASN A 207 -17.07 6.92 -26.06
CA ASN A 207 -17.02 8.38 -25.99
C ASN A 207 -16.02 8.94 -24.95
N ASN A 208 -15.13 8.11 -24.39
CA ASN A 208 -14.25 8.47 -23.27
C ASN A 208 -15.01 9.09 -22.08
N THR A 209 -16.24 8.65 -21.86
CA THR A 209 -17.14 9.16 -20.83
C THR A 209 -16.53 9.02 -19.45
N ILE A 210 -15.87 7.89 -19.18
CA ILE A 210 -15.26 7.63 -17.88
C ILE A 210 -14.16 8.66 -17.58
N GLN A 211 -13.40 9.07 -18.61
CA GLN A 211 -12.41 10.13 -18.45
C GLN A 211 -13.05 11.49 -18.15
N GLN A 212 -14.21 11.78 -18.73
CA GLN A 212 -14.92 13.04 -18.51
C GLN A 212 -15.44 13.18 -17.07
N VAL A 213 -15.85 12.07 -16.43
CA VAL A 213 -16.35 12.09 -15.04
C VAL A 213 -15.28 11.84 -13.98
N LEU A 214 -14.11 11.33 -14.37
CA LEU A 214 -12.97 11.11 -13.47
C LEU A 214 -12.20 12.41 -13.27
N VAL A 215 -12.56 13.14 -12.22
CA VAL A 215 -11.94 14.42 -11.87
C VAL A 215 -10.82 14.19 -10.86
N GLY A 216 -9.57 14.20 -11.32
CA GLY A 216 -8.40 14.17 -10.45
C GLY A 216 -8.14 15.54 -9.81
N LYS A 217 -7.87 15.58 -8.50
CA LYS A 217 -7.42 16.81 -7.81
C LYS A 217 -6.05 17.27 -8.29
N THR A 218 -5.20 16.31 -8.65
CA THR A 218 -3.82 16.57 -9.07
C THR A 218 -3.70 16.34 -10.58
N PRO A 219 -3.05 17.26 -11.33
CA PRO A 219 -2.87 17.07 -12.77
C PRO A 219 -2.16 15.76 -13.10
N ASN A 220 -2.63 15.09 -14.16
CA ASN A 220 -2.02 13.88 -14.75
C ASN A 220 -1.97 12.62 -13.87
N VAL A 221 -2.49 12.65 -12.65
CA VAL A 221 -2.51 11.51 -11.74
C VAL A 221 -3.89 11.31 -11.12
N VAL A 222 -4.22 10.06 -10.85
CA VAL A 222 -5.40 9.63 -10.10
C VAL A 222 -4.90 9.07 -8.78
N THR A 223 -5.38 9.62 -7.67
CA THR A 223 -5.14 9.08 -6.34
C THR A 223 -6.28 8.15 -5.92
N ILE A 224 -6.06 7.35 -4.88
CA ILE A 224 -7.14 6.57 -4.28
C ILE A 224 -8.30 7.46 -3.80
N PHE A 225 -8.02 8.70 -3.38
CA PHE A 225 -9.07 9.65 -3.01
C PHE A 225 -9.91 10.05 -4.23
N ASP A 226 -9.28 10.36 -5.36
CA ASP A 226 -10.01 10.70 -6.60
C ASP A 226 -10.88 9.53 -7.06
N PHE A 227 -10.37 8.30 -6.93
CA PHE A 227 -11.15 7.10 -7.19
C PHE A 227 -12.31 6.90 -6.20
N ALA A 228 -12.11 7.24 -4.92
CA ALA A 228 -13.18 7.23 -3.93
C ALA A 228 -14.27 8.23 -4.31
N VAL A 229 -13.92 9.44 -4.75
CA VAL A 229 -14.90 10.44 -5.21
C VAL A 229 -15.65 9.95 -6.44
N PHE A 230 -14.96 9.34 -7.40
CA PHE A 230 -15.58 8.72 -8.56
C PHE A 230 -16.61 7.65 -8.15
N LEU A 231 -16.26 6.75 -7.23
CA LEU A 231 -17.18 5.74 -6.70
C LEU A 231 -18.28 6.32 -5.79
N ALA A 232 -18.05 7.44 -5.12
CA ALA A 232 -19.10 8.11 -4.36
C ALA A 232 -20.24 8.56 -5.30
N ARG A 233 -19.90 9.00 -6.52
CA ARG A 233 -20.86 9.50 -7.52
C ARG A 233 -21.56 8.40 -8.31
N PHE A 234 -20.84 7.35 -8.67
CA PHE A 234 -21.35 6.33 -9.61
C PHE A 234 -21.26 4.89 -9.10
N GLY A 235 -20.79 4.68 -7.87
CA GLY A 235 -20.71 3.37 -7.27
C GLY A 235 -22.09 2.74 -7.01
N PRO A 236 -22.16 1.42 -6.76
CA PRO A 236 -21.01 0.52 -6.57
C PRO A 236 -20.28 0.21 -7.88
N PHE A 237 -19.03 -0.24 -7.80
CA PHE A 237 -18.11 -0.36 -8.96
C PHE A 237 -18.75 -1.08 -10.16
N ASP A 238 -19.50 -2.14 -9.91
CA ASP A 238 -20.06 -3.00 -10.95
C ASP A 238 -21.29 -2.36 -11.65
N ASN A 239 -21.80 -1.22 -11.14
CA ASN A 239 -22.89 -0.46 -11.75
C ASN A 239 -22.44 0.89 -12.34
N VAL A 240 -21.16 1.22 -12.22
CA VAL A 240 -20.59 2.51 -12.66
C VAL A 240 -20.95 2.85 -14.12
N PRO A 241 -20.74 1.97 -15.12
CA PRO A 241 -21.04 2.31 -16.51
C PRO A 241 -22.53 2.64 -16.72
N TYR A 242 -23.40 1.87 -16.08
CA TYR A 242 -24.85 2.06 -16.18
C TYR A 242 -25.31 3.37 -15.55
N LYS A 243 -24.83 3.69 -14.33
CA LYS A 243 -25.20 4.94 -13.65
C LYS A 243 -24.68 6.17 -14.38
N ILE A 244 -23.46 6.10 -14.94
CA ILE A 244 -22.91 7.17 -15.80
C ILE A 244 -23.79 7.36 -17.04
N MET A 245 -24.15 6.28 -17.73
CA MET A 245 -25.00 6.35 -18.92
C MET A 245 -26.37 6.98 -18.60
N GLN A 246 -27.03 6.56 -17.52
CA GLN A 246 -28.29 7.17 -17.09
C GLN A 246 -28.15 8.66 -16.75
N TYR A 247 -27.05 9.03 -16.08
CA TYR A 247 -26.77 10.42 -15.78
C TYR A 247 -26.56 11.24 -17.06
N GLN A 248 -25.81 10.74 -18.05
CA GLN A 248 -25.66 11.42 -19.34
C GLN A 248 -26.99 11.64 -20.06
N GLN A 249 -27.89 10.65 -20.02
CA GLN A 249 -29.21 10.77 -20.65
C GLN A 249 -30.01 11.92 -20.07
N ILE A 250 -30.04 12.09 -18.75
CA ILE A 250 -30.82 13.17 -18.14
C ILE A 250 -30.25 14.57 -18.41
N LEU A 251 -28.95 14.70 -18.69
CA LEU A 251 -28.38 16.01 -19.00
C LEU A 251 -28.94 16.60 -20.30
N HIS A 252 -29.31 15.74 -21.26
CA HIS A 252 -30.02 16.16 -22.48
C HIS A 252 -31.42 16.69 -22.18
N ILE A 253 -32.04 16.19 -21.10
CA ILE A 253 -33.40 16.55 -20.69
C ILE A 253 -33.37 17.86 -19.89
N ILE A 254 -32.39 18.02 -18.99
CA ILE A 254 -32.27 19.20 -18.12
C ILE A 254 -31.74 20.41 -18.89
N GLN A 255 -30.82 20.22 -19.86
CA GLN A 255 -30.29 21.31 -20.68
C GLN A 255 -30.24 20.95 -22.18
N PRO A 256 -31.40 20.93 -22.86
CA PRO A 256 -31.47 20.62 -24.29
C PRO A 256 -30.71 21.64 -25.16
N ASP A 257 -30.62 22.90 -24.73
CA ASP A 257 -30.00 23.99 -25.49
C ASP A 257 -28.47 23.93 -25.52
N TYR A 258 -27.84 23.34 -24.50
CA TYR A 258 -26.38 23.21 -24.45
C TYR A 258 -25.87 22.34 -25.61
N PHE A 259 -26.62 21.28 -25.94
CA PHE A 259 -26.27 20.35 -27.01
C PHE A 259 -26.29 20.94 -28.42
N MET A 260 -26.95 22.07 -28.66
CA MET A 260 -26.91 22.73 -29.98
C MET A 260 -25.56 23.37 -30.29
N PHE A 261 -24.75 23.71 -29.28
CA PHE A 261 -23.51 24.48 -29.47
C PHE A 261 -22.27 23.86 -28.80
N THR A 262 -22.41 23.10 -27.71
CA THR A 262 -21.29 22.43 -27.00
C THR A 262 -21.78 21.25 -26.16
N ALA A 263 -21.12 20.09 -26.21
CA ALA A 263 -21.45 18.98 -25.31
C ALA A 263 -21.34 19.43 -23.83
N PRO A 264 -22.39 19.26 -23.00
CA PRO A 264 -22.35 19.69 -21.61
C PRO A 264 -21.31 18.88 -20.84
N SER A 265 -20.51 19.59 -20.06
CA SER A 265 -19.49 18.98 -19.22
C SER A 265 -20.15 18.22 -18.07
N LEU A 266 -19.94 16.90 -18.02
CA LEU A 266 -20.58 15.99 -17.05
C LEU A 266 -20.30 16.37 -15.59
N ILE A 267 -19.23 17.12 -15.36
CA ILE A 267 -18.74 17.51 -14.03
C ILE A 267 -19.39 18.78 -13.48
N ASN A 268 -20.12 19.54 -14.32
CA ASN A 268 -20.67 20.84 -13.94
C ASN A 268 -21.66 20.78 -12.80
N TYR A 269 -22.27 19.62 -12.58
CA TYR A 269 -23.26 19.38 -11.54
C TYR A 269 -22.65 18.71 -10.32
N PHE A 270 -21.33 18.50 -10.23
CA PHE A 270 -20.75 17.89 -9.03
C PHE A 270 -20.63 18.91 -7.91
N SER A 271 -21.18 18.58 -6.74
CA SER A 271 -21.02 19.42 -5.55
C SER A 271 -19.57 19.43 -5.06
N SER A 272 -19.16 20.55 -4.48
CA SER A 272 -17.88 20.69 -3.77
C SER A 272 -17.96 20.30 -2.30
N THR A 273 -19.18 20.18 -1.74
CA THR A 273 -19.42 19.91 -0.31
C THR A 273 -19.47 18.42 -0.03
N PHE A 274 -20.30 17.68 -0.75
CA PHE A 274 -20.47 16.23 -0.56
C PHE A 274 -20.07 15.49 -1.84
N HIS A 275 -19.23 14.46 -1.69
CA HIS A 275 -18.60 13.80 -2.82
C HIS A 275 -19.56 12.92 -3.62
N ASN A 276 -20.68 12.51 -3.02
CA ASN A 276 -21.77 11.79 -3.68
C ASN A 276 -22.90 12.70 -4.20
N CYS A 277 -22.76 14.02 -4.12
CA CYS A 277 -23.82 14.97 -4.43
C CYS A 277 -23.70 15.55 -5.85
N PHE A 278 -24.85 15.67 -6.49
CA PHE A 278 -25.09 16.34 -7.74
C PHE A 278 -25.96 17.58 -7.46
N SER A 279 -25.45 18.77 -7.77
CA SER A 279 -26.12 20.06 -7.60
C SER A 279 -26.60 20.60 -8.94
N PHE A 280 -27.91 20.81 -9.05
CA PHE A 280 -28.61 21.34 -10.20
C PHE A 280 -29.05 22.78 -9.89
N LYS A 281 -28.53 23.73 -10.66
CA LYS A 281 -28.93 25.14 -10.52
C LYS A 281 -30.33 25.34 -11.09
N ILE A 282 -31.22 25.91 -10.29
CA ILE A 282 -32.57 26.27 -10.71
C ILE A 282 -32.64 27.80 -10.82
N SER A 283 -33.10 28.28 -11.98
CA SER A 283 -33.28 29.71 -12.21
C SER A 283 -34.13 30.32 -11.09
N GLN A 284 -33.61 31.36 -10.45
CA GLN A 284 -34.28 32.20 -9.45
C GLN A 284 -34.61 31.55 -8.08
N THR A 285 -34.49 30.24 -7.92
CA THR A 285 -34.92 29.52 -6.70
C THR A 285 -33.78 28.83 -5.94
N GLY A 286 -32.58 28.74 -6.53
CA GLY A 286 -31.38 28.25 -5.85
C GLY A 286 -30.78 27.01 -6.51
N GLU A 287 -30.46 26.01 -5.70
CA GLU A 287 -29.89 24.74 -6.16
C GLU A 287 -30.71 23.58 -5.59
N TYR A 288 -30.89 22.53 -6.38
CA TYR A 288 -31.44 21.25 -5.95
C TYR A 288 -30.32 20.21 -5.90
N HIS A 289 -30.26 19.45 -4.81
CA HIS A 289 -29.22 18.48 -4.54
C HIS A 289 -29.78 17.06 -4.54
N CYS A 290 -29.13 16.19 -5.32
CA CYS A 290 -29.41 14.77 -5.35
C CYS A 290 -28.15 13.98 -5.05
N TYR A 291 -28.26 12.93 -4.25
CA TYR A 291 -27.15 12.19 -3.69
C TYR A 291 -27.20 10.74 -4.17
N ASN A 292 -26.10 10.25 -4.72
CA ASN A 292 -25.93 8.82 -4.99
C ASN A 292 -25.61 8.07 -3.70
N LEU A 293 -26.21 6.90 -3.53
CA LEU A 293 -25.88 5.94 -2.48
C LEU A 293 -24.90 4.91 -3.06
N PRO A 294 -23.59 5.06 -2.81
CA PRO A 294 -22.56 4.33 -3.55
C PRO A 294 -22.46 2.84 -3.21
N LEU A 295 -23.16 2.38 -2.18
CA LEU A 295 -23.27 0.96 -1.82
C LEU A 295 -24.52 0.28 -2.41
N ILE A 296 -25.42 1.06 -3.03
CA ILE A 296 -26.70 0.56 -3.53
C ILE A 296 -26.63 0.39 -5.05
N SER A 297 -26.91 -0.84 -5.51
CA SER A 297 -26.90 -1.19 -6.92
C SER A 297 -28.01 -0.50 -7.71
N SER A 298 -27.86 -0.45 -9.04
CA SER A 298 -28.86 0.15 -9.93
C SER A 298 -30.21 -0.60 -10.00
N SER A 299 -30.30 -1.79 -9.39
CA SER A 299 -31.55 -2.54 -9.26
C SER A 299 -32.50 -1.99 -8.19
N ALA A 300 -31.98 -1.18 -7.25
CA ALA A 300 -32.73 -0.60 -6.13
C ALA A 300 -32.75 0.95 -6.21
N ALA A 301 -33.42 1.59 -5.25
CA ALA A 301 -33.42 3.05 -5.13
C ALA A 301 -32.06 3.54 -4.62
N TYR A 302 -31.23 4.06 -5.54
CA TYR A 302 -29.85 4.44 -5.26
C TYR A 302 -29.65 5.96 -5.24
N LEU A 303 -30.68 6.74 -5.50
CA LEU A 303 -30.65 8.20 -5.39
C LEU A 303 -31.54 8.62 -4.23
N VAL A 304 -31.14 9.70 -3.57
CA VAL A 304 -31.94 10.36 -2.53
C VAL A 304 -31.73 11.87 -2.65
N ASP A 305 -32.76 12.68 -2.47
CA ASP A 305 -32.63 14.15 -2.44
C ASP A 305 -32.38 14.70 -1.02
N GLU A 306 -32.32 16.02 -0.89
CA GLU A 306 -32.18 16.73 0.39
C GLU A 306 -33.34 16.50 1.39
N ASP A 307 -34.53 16.19 0.88
CA ASP A 307 -35.74 15.92 1.68
C ASP A 307 -35.87 14.45 2.09
N GLY A 308 -34.98 13.58 1.60
CA GLY A 308 -34.97 12.15 1.90
C GLY A 308 -35.88 11.31 1.00
N VAL A 309 -36.32 11.85 -0.14
CA VAL A 309 -37.10 11.11 -1.15
C VAL A 309 -36.16 10.25 -2.00
N TYR A 310 -36.49 8.97 -2.14
CA TYR A 310 -35.66 7.99 -2.84
C TYR A 310 -36.10 7.78 -4.28
N TYR A 311 -35.13 7.67 -5.20
CA TYR A 311 -35.38 7.40 -6.62
C TYR A 311 -34.62 6.17 -7.12
N LYS A 312 -35.28 5.41 -7.99
CA LYS A 312 -34.73 4.20 -8.62
C LYS A 312 -33.70 4.49 -9.72
N SER A 313 -33.78 5.67 -10.34
CA SER A 313 -32.88 6.07 -11.42
C SER A 313 -32.87 7.58 -11.56
N TRP A 314 -31.86 8.10 -12.28
CA TRP A 314 -31.79 9.50 -12.68
C TRP A 314 -33.04 9.97 -13.44
N GLU A 315 -33.57 9.14 -14.34
CA GLU A 315 -34.79 9.42 -15.09
C GLU A 315 -35.99 9.63 -14.14
N LYS A 316 -36.20 8.72 -13.18
CA LYS A 316 -37.28 8.85 -12.20
C LYS A 316 -37.13 10.06 -11.29
N MET A 317 -35.88 10.45 -10.97
CA MET A 317 -35.62 11.67 -10.24
C MET A 317 -36.05 12.90 -11.04
N VAL A 318 -35.72 12.98 -12.33
CA VAL A 318 -36.12 14.12 -13.19
C VAL A 318 -37.64 14.13 -13.45
N GLU A 319 -38.25 12.96 -13.66
CA GLU A 319 -39.71 12.85 -13.79
C GLU A 319 -40.44 13.37 -12.54
N ALA A 320 -39.95 13.08 -11.35
CA ALA A 320 -40.58 13.55 -10.11
C ALA A 320 -40.35 15.06 -9.86
N ASN A 321 -39.28 15.62 -10.42
CA ASN A 321 -38.82 16.99 -10.19
C ASN A 321 -38.89 17.82 -11.47
N HIS A 322 -40.11 18.00 -12.00
CA HIS A 322 -40.35 18.71 -13.27
C HIS A 322 -39.78 20.15 -13.31
N PHE A 323 -39.58 20.80 -12.17
CA PHE A 323 -38.95 22.12 -12.12
C PHE A 323 -37.50 22.13 -12.64
N LEU A 324 -36.82 20.97 -12.69
CA LEU A 324 -35.49 20.83 -13.28
C LEU A 324 -35.49 20.98 -14.81
N THR A 325 -36.65 20.82 -15.45
CA THR A 325 -36.80 20.93 -16.92
C THR A 325 -37.57 22.18 -17.35
N GLN A 326 -38.23 22.86 -16.41
CA GLN A 326 -38.98 24.08 -16.68
C GLN A 326 -38.05 25.30 -16.71
N ARG A 327 -38.12 26.08 -17.80
CA ARG A 327 -37.43 27.36 -17.90
C ARG A 327 -38.10 28.38 -16.97
N GLY A 328 -37.29 29.12 -16.22
CA GLY A 328 -37.67 30.42 -15.66
C GLY A 328 -37.61 31.52 -16.70
#